data_AF-A0A497LL55-F1
#
_entry.id   AF-A0A497LL55-F1
#
_cell.length_a   1.000
_cell.length_b   1.000
_cell.length_c   1.000
_cell.angle_alpha   90.00
_cell.angle_beta   90.00
_cell.angle_gamma   90.00
#
_symmetry.space_group_name_H-M   'P 1'
#
loop_
_entity.id
_entity.type
_entity.pdbx_description
1 polymer ?
#
loop_
_entity_poly.entity_id
_entity_poly.type
_entity_poly.pdbx_seq_one_letter_code
_entity_poly.pdbx_strand_id
1 'polypeptide(L)'
;TVLLIFLFESVIIGLIGAVIGIASGWGLANVVAIALGGGGAFMGNGAAGAGGIAITPLLTPMVAIVAFVFGVGVSVIFALYPAWRASKLKPVEALRYE
;
A
#
# COMPACT_ATOMS: atom_id res chain seq x y z
N THR A 1 -8.67 1.52 25.88
CA THR A 1 -7.27 1.25 26.29
C THR A 1 -6.33 1.89 25.28
N VAL A 2 -5.13 2.28 25.69
CA VAL A 2 -4.12 2.90 24.80
C VAL A 2 -3.84 2.00 23.57
N LEU A 3 -3.86 0.67 23.75
CA LEU A 3 -3.78 -0.32 22.68
C LEU A 3 -4.75 -0.03 21.52
N LEU A 4 -6.04 0.13 21.83
CA LEU A 4 -7.09 0.23 20.83
C LEU A 4 -6.95 1.51 20.01
N ILE A 5 -6.54 2.61 20.64
CA ILE A 5 -6.36 3.92 19.99
C ILE A 5 -5.23 3.84 18.96
N PHE A 6 -4.07 3.31 19.34
CA PHE A 6 -2.94 3.11 18.41
C PHE A 6 -3.27 2.11 17.30
N LEU A 7 -4.05 1.08 17.60
CA LEU A 7 -4.49 0.12 16.59
C LEU A 7 -5.43 0.79 15.57
N PHE A 8 -6.42 1.57 16.02
CA PHE A 8 -7.30 2.32 15.11
C PHE A 8 -6.53 3.32 14.25
N GLU A 9 -5.56 4.04 14.83
CA GLU A 9 -4.68 4.94 14.09
C GLU A 9 -3.92 4.18 13.00
N SER A 10 -3.34 3.02 13.33
CA SER A 10 -2.61 2.19 12.35
C SER A 10 -3.48 1.62 11.24
N VAL A 11 -4.77 1.37 11.52
CA VAL A 11 -5.75 0.96 10.51
C VAL A 11 -6.02 2.12 9.57
N ILE A 12 -6.25 3.33 10.09
CA ILE A 12 -6.49 4.52 9.27
C ILE A 12 -5.29 4.82 8.37
N ILE A 13 -4.09 4.81 8.94
CA ILE A 13 -2.83 4.99 8.17
C ILE A 13 -2.67 3.88 7.14
N GLY A 14 -2.98 2.63 7.51
CA GLY A 14 -2.95 1.48 6.59
C GLY A 14 -3.92 1.61 5.42
N LEU A 15 -5.15 2.06 5.67
CA LEU A 15 -6.17 2.29 4.65
C LEU A 15 -5.72 3.37 3.66
N ILE A 16 -5.23 4.51 4.17
CA ILE A 16 -4.72 5.60 3.34
C ILE A 16 -3.51 5.14 2.53
N GLY A 17 -2.56 4.45 3.18
CA GLY A 17 -1.37 3.90 2.54
C GLY A 17 -1.70 2.88 1.45
N ALA A 18 -2.68 2.00 1.66
CA ALA A 18 -3.12 1.02 0.68
C ALA A 18 -3.74 1.69 -0.56
N VAL A 19 -4.59 2.70 -0.38
CA VAL A 19 -5.18 3.46 -1.49
C VAL A 19 -4.10 4.17 -2.31
N ILE A 20 -3.20 4.88 -1.64
CA ILE A 20 -2.08 5.59 -2.30
C ILE A 20 -1.14 4.59 -2.99
N GLY A 21 -0.86 3.45 -2.36
CA GLY A 21 0.00 2.40 -2.90
C GLY A 21 -0.56 1.77 -4.18
N ILE A 22 -1.86 1.46 -4.20
CA ILE A 22 -2.53 0.91 -5.40
C ILE A 22 -2.54 1.96 -6.53
N ALA A 23 -2.89 3.22 -6.21
CA ALA A 23 -2.94 4.29 -7.20
C ALA A 23 -1.55 4.58 -7.81
N SER A 24 -0.54 4.74 -6.96
CA SER A 24 0.84 4.97 -7.40
C SER A 24 1.45 3.76 -8.11
N GLY A 25 1.17 2.54 -7.65
CA GLY A 25 1.61 1.31 -8.29
C GLY A 25 1.03 1.12 -9.69
N TRP A 26 -0.26 1.39 -9.86
CA TRP A 26 -0.90 1.38 -11.18
C TRP A 26 -0.34 2.48 -12.09
N GLY A 27 -0.17 3.70 -11.57
CA GLY A 27 0.45 4.80 -12.33
C GLY A 27 1.87 4.47 -12.80
N LEU A 28 2.70 3.92 -11.91
CA LEU A 28 4.07 3.52 -12.24
C LEU A 28 4.10 2.38 -13.26
N ALA A 29 3.17 1.42 -13.17
CA ALA A 29 3.07 0.34 -14.15
C ALA A 29 2.79 0.87 -15.57
N ASN A 30 2.00 1.94 -15.71
CA ASN A 30 1.77 2.61 -16.99
C ASN A 30 3.02 3.34 -17.49
N VAL A 31 3.76 4.04 -16.62
CA VAL A 31 5.02 4.70 -16.98
C VAL A 31 6.05 3.68 -17.47
N VAL A 32 6.19 2.55 -16.77
CA VAL A 32 7.08 1.45 -17.16
C VAL A 32 6.65 0.85 -18.50
N ALA A 33 5.35 0.65 -18.71
CA ALA A 33 4.82 0.15 -19.98
C ALA A 33 5.15 1.07 -21.16
N ILE A 34 5.08 2.39 -20.99
CA ILE A 34 5.46 3.37 -22.03
C ILE A 34 6.97 3.37 -22.28
N ALA A 35 7.77 3.36 -21.20
CA ALA A 35 9.23 3.43 -21.27
C ALA A 35 9.84 2.17 -21.93
N LEU A 36 9.29 0.99 -21.67
CA LEU A 36 9.80 -0.28 -22.18
C LEU A 36 9.06 -0.79 -23.43
N GLY A 37 7.81 -0.35 -23.65
CA GLY A 37 6.93 -0.88 -24.69
C GLY A 37 6.98 -0.15 -26.04
N GLY A 38 7.84 0.85 -26.21
CA GLY A 38 7.99 1.54 -27.49
C GLY A 38 6.83 2.48 -27.83
N GLY A 39 6.66 3.55 -27.05
CA GLY A 39 6.09 4.81 -27.56
C GLY A 39 4.60 4.85 -27.94
N GLY A 40 3.74 4.00 -27.37
CA GLY A 40 2.28 4.08 -27.57
C GLY A 40 1.56 4.75 -26.40
N ALA A 41 1.61 6.08 -26.31
CA ALA A 41 1.23 6.83 -25.11
C ALA A 41 -0.28 6.83 -24.74
N PHE A 42 -1.21 6.37 -25.61
CA PHE A 42 -2.64 6.61 -25.38
C PHE A 42 -3.61 5.55 -25.94
N MET A 43 -3.13 4.41 -26.43
CA MET A 43 -4.00 3.43 -27.08
C MET A 43 -4.18 2.20 -26.21
N GLY A 44 -5.36 2.10 -25.60
CA GLY A 44 -5.83 0.87 -25.01
C GLY A 44 -5.63 -0.29 -25.97
N ASN A 45 -5.15 -1.42 -25.43
CA ASN A 45 -5.28 -2.75 -26.01
C ASN A 45 -5.01 -2.84 -27.52
N GLY A 46 -3.75 -3.01 -27.95
CA GLY A 46 -3.49 -3.69 -29.24
C GLY A 46 -2.37 -3.22 -30.16
N ALA A 47 -1.46 -2.32 -29.77
CA ALA A 47 -0.34 -1.97 -30.67
C ALA A 47 0.92 -2.80 -30.37
N ALA A 48 0.85 -4.11 -30.65
CA ALA A 48 2.05 -4.90 -30.96
C ALA A 48 2.58 -4.47 -32.35
N GLY A 49 3.16 -3.27 -32.42
CA GLY A 49 3.80 -2.75 -33.62
C GLY A 49 5.27 -3.14 -33.63
N ALA A 50 5.61 -4.14 -34.46
CA ALA A 50 6.95 -4.43 -34.98
C ALA A 50 8.12 -4.34 -33.95
N GLY A 51 8.26 -5.37 -33.11
CA GLY A 51 9.50 -5.64 -32.36
C GLY A 51 9.57 -5.13 -30.91
N GLY A 52 8.56 -4.40 -30.43
CA GLY A 52 8.44 -3.97 -29.03
C GLY A 52 7.70 -4.99 -28.14
N ILE A 53 8.17 -5.17 -26.90
CA ILE A 53 7.50 -5.99 -25.89
C ILE A 53 6.21 -5.27 -25.44
N ALA A 54 5.05 -5.84 -25.73
CA ALA A 54 3.77 -5.29 -25.31
C ALA A 54 3.51 -5.56 -23.81
N ILE A 55 3.80 -4.59 -22.94
CA ILE A 55 3.50 -4.67 -21.50
C ILE A 55 2.14 -4.00 -21.27
N THR A 56 1.12 -4.79 -20.91
CA THR A 56 -0.22 -4.27 -20.57
C THR A 56 -0.45 -4.37 -19.06
N PRO A 57 -0.48 -3.24 -18.32
CA PRO A 57 -0.73 -3.28 -16.88
C PRO A 57 -2.20 -3.64 -16.60
N LEU A 58 -2.42 -4.89 -16.19
CA LEU A 58 -3.73 -5.45 -15.89
C LEU A 58 -4.04 -5.28 -14.40
N LEU A 59 -4.90 -4.33 -14.05
CA LEU A 59 -5.44 -4.19 -12.70
C LEU A 59 -6.79 -4.91 -12.60
N THR A 60 -6.75 -6.18 -12.20
CA THR A 60 -7.99 -6.93 -11.94
C THR A 60 -8.55 -6.59 -10.57
N PRO A 61 -9.90 -6.62 -10.38
CA PRO A 61 -10.52 -6.35 -9.08
C PRO A 61 -9.99 -7.28 -7.97
N MET A 62 -9.69 -8.54 -8.30
CA MET A 62 -9.12 -9.50 -7.37
C MET A 62 -7.73 -9.06 -6.86
N VAL A 63 -6.83 -8.64 -7.76
CA VAL A 63 -5.49 -8.16 -7.38
C VAL A 63 -5.58 -6.89 -6.54
N ALA A 64 -6.49 -5.97 -6.88
CA ALA A 64 -6.72 -4.76 -6.09
C ALA A 64 -7.19 -5.07 -4.66
N ILE A 65 -8.14 -6.01 -4.50
CA ILE A 65 -8.63 -6.44 -3.18
C ILE A 65 -7.51 -7.10 -2.38
N VAL A 66 -6.75 -8.01 -3.00
CA VAL A 66 -5.63 -8.69 -2.32
C VAL A 66 -4.56 -7.68 -1.90
N ALA A 67 -4.16 -6.76 -2.78
CA ALA A 67 -3.19 -5.71 -2.46
C ALA A 67 -3.67 -4.80 -1.32
N PHE A 68 -4.95 -4.46 -1.31
CA PHE A 68 -5.56 -3.65 -0.26
C PHE A 68 -5.56 -4.35 1.10
N VAL A 69 -6.06 -5.59 1.15
CA VAL A 69 -6.09 -6.40 2.37
C VAL A 69 -4.67 -6.67 2.87
N PHE A 70 -3.74 -6.91 1.97
CA PHE A 70 -2.33 -7.08 2.31
C PHE A 70 -1.74 -5.82 2.92
N GLY A 71 -1.93 -4.64 2.29
CA GLY A 71 -1.41 -3.37 2.80
C GLY A 71 -1.93 -3.02 4.19
N VAL A 72 -3.25 -3.14 4.40
CA VAL A 72 -3.88 -2.92 5.71
C VAL A 72 -3.45 -3.98 6.71
N GLY A 73 -3.39 -5.25 6.32
CA GLY A 73 -2.97 -6.35 7.19
C GLY A 73 -1.53 -6.16 7.69
N VAL A 74 -0.63 -5.76 6.80
CA VAL A 74 0.76 -5.42 7.12
C VAL A 74 0.80 -4.27 8.13
N SER A 75 0.09 -3.17 7.89
CA SER A 75 0.10 -2.02 8.81
C SER A 75 -0.33 -2.41 10.23
N VAL A 76 -1.40 -3.20 10.33
CA VAL A 76 -1.96 -3.66 11.61
C VAL A 76 -0.99 -4.61 12.33
N ILE A 77 -0.40 -5.57 11.61
CA ILE A 77 0.56 -6.53 12.19
C ILE A 77 1.76 -5.78 12.78
N PHE A 78 2.32 -4.81 12.05
CA PHE A 78 3.46 -4.03 12.52
C PHE A 78 3.11 -3.07 13.67
N ALA A 79 1.87 -2.58 13.73
CA ALA A 79 1.42 -1.71 14.82
C ALA A 79 1.02 -2.49 16.10
N LEU A 80 0.68 -3.77 15.98
CA LEU A 80 0.17 -4.56 17.11
C LEU A 80 1.19 -4.69 18.25
N TYR A 81 2.45 -5.04 17.92
CA TYR A 81 3.51 -5.19 18.93
C TYR A 81 3.82 -3.89 19.69
N PRO A 82 4.11 -2.75 19.02
CA PRO A 82 4.37 -1.49 19.73
C PRO A 82 3.14 -0.99 20.49
N ALA A 83 1.92 -1.14 19.96
CA ALA A 83 0.70 -0.76 20.67
C ALA A 83 0.50 -1.58 21.95
N TRP A 84 0.78 -2.88 21.89
CA TRP A 84 0.72 -3.76 23.07
C TRP A 84 1.75 -3.37 24.12
N ARG A 85 2.99 -3.12 23.70
CA ARG A 85 4.05 -2.63 24.59
C ARG A 85 3.65 -1.31 25.24
N ALA A 86 3.13 -0.35 24.47
CA ALA A 86 2.68 0.95 24.98
C ALA A 86 1.54 0.82 26.00
N SER A 87 0.60 -0.10 25.78
CA SER A 87 -0.53 -0.31 26.68
C SER A 87 -0.16 -0.86 28.06
N LYS A 88 1.04 -1.41 28.20
CA LYS A 88 1.55 -2.01 29.46
C LYS A 88 2.48 -1.07 30.25
N LEU A 89 2.77 0.11 29.74
CA LEU A 89 3.61 1.09 30.44
C LEU A 89 2.85 1.67 31.64
N LYS A 90 3.48 1.66 32.82
CA LYS A 90 2.87 2.25 34.01
C LYS A 90 2.90 3.77 33.89
N PRO A 91 1.79 4.49 34.16
CA PRO A 91 1.72 5.95 34.07
C PRO A 91 2.80 6.65 34.90
N VAL A 92 3.14 6.08 36.06
CA VAL A 92 4.18 6.63 36.96
C VAL A 92 5.58 6.48 36.37
N GLU A 93 5.86 5.41 35.62
CA GLU A 93 7.15 5.21 34.93
C GLU A 93 7.23 6.10 33.68
N ALA A 94 6.10 6.42 33.04
CA ALA A 94 6.03 7.34 31.91
C ALA A 94 6.24 8.81 32.30
N LEU A 95 5.80 9.21 33.50
CA LEU A 95 5.96 10.58 34.03
C LEU A 95 7.27 10.80 34.79
N ARG A 96 7.88 9.74 35.33
CA ARG A 96 9.19 9.81 36.00
C ARG A 96 10.36 9.74 35.02
N TYR A 97 10.07 9.52 33.74
CA TYR A 97 11.03 9.60 32.65
C TYR A 97 11.07 11.06 32.16
N GLU A 98 11.58 11.95 33.00
CA GLU A 98 12.39 13.07 32.52
C GLU A 98 13.82 12.55 32.27
#